data_AF-A0A7S3VY81-F1
#
_entry.id   AF-A0A7S3VY81-F1
#
_cell.length_a   1.000
_cell.length_b   1.000
_cell.length_c   1.000
_cell.angle_alpha   90.00
_cell.angle_beta   90.00
_cell.angle_gamma   90.00
#
_symmetry.space_group_name_H-M   'P 1'
#
loop_
_entity.id
_entity.type
_entity.pdbx_description
1 polymer ?
#
loop_
_entity_poly.entity_id
_entity_poly.type
_entity_poly.pdbx_seq_one_letter_code
_entity_poly.pdbx_strand_id
1 'polypeptide(L)'
;GVVLLAPVNVTPHRALLNDTGFRWIVRPLCLLLGRPPWKAALGGLAEAWFKRVLGFPRGVSRAELEWVHRRVAWLDFAAAEADARALRAPVLHAFARDDALIQPGKAMELRRVLDACAARDGPRLDWPSGGHNVQK
;
A
#
# COMPACT_ATOMS: atom_id res chain seq x y z
N GLY A 1 -7.54 0.28 -20.78
CA GLY A 1 -7.59 1.25 -19.68
C GLY A 1 -7.01 0.62 -18.43
N VAL A 2 -6.64 1.42 -17.43
CA VAL A 2 -6.17 0.97 -16.12
C VAL A 2 -7.24 1.25 -15.08
N VAL A 3 -7.44 0.32 -14.15
CA VAL A 3 -8.41 0.47 -13.05
C VAL A 3 -7.64 0.49 -11.73
N LEU A 4 -7.75 1.59 -11.00
CA LEU A 4 -7.15 1.81 -9.70
C LEU A 4 -8.26 1.90 -8.65
N LEU A 5 -8.48 0.80 -7.93
CA LEU A 5 -9.45 0.71 -6.83
C LEU A 5 -8.71 0.77 -5.50
N ALA A 6 -9.08 1.73 -4.65
CA ALA A 6 -8.41 1.99 -3.38
C ALA A 6 -6.86 1.95 -3.50
N PRO A 7 -6.27 2.63 -4.50
CA PRO A 7 -4.86 2.46 -4.81
C PRO A 7 -3.96 2.91 -3.67
N VAL A 8 -2.82 2.21 -3.55
CA VAL A 8 -1.70 2.66 -2.73
C VAL A 8 -1.08 3.89 -3.40
N ASN A 9 -0.78 4.92 -2.61
CA ASN A 9 -0.53 6.26 -3.13
C ASN A 9 0.92 6.50 -3.56
N VAL A 10 1.14 7.66 -4.20
CA VAL A 10 2.44 8.17 -4.67
C VAL A 10 3.31 8.78 -3.57
N THR A 11 2.79 8.83 -2.34
CA THR A 11 3.58 9.22 -1.17
C THR A 11 3.30 8.27 -0.01
N PRO A 12 4.22 8.16 0.97
CA PRO A 12 4.04 7.26 2.07
C PRO A 12 2.83 7.65 2.93
N HIS A 13 2.16 6.64 3.49
CA HIS A 13 1.09 6.82 4.47
C HIS A 13 1.66 7.38 5.79
N ARG A 14 0.86 8.03 6.65
CA ARG A 14 1.33 8.51 7.97
C ARG A 14 2.05 7.44 8.80
N ALA A 15 1.58 6.20 8.72
CA ALA A 15 2.16 5.06 9.43
C ALA A 15 3.56 4.68 8.91
N LEU A 16 3.93 5.16 7.72
CA LEU A 16 5.23 4.99 7.09
C LEU A 16 6.09 6.27 7.14
N LEU A 17 5.45 7.45 7.19
CA LEU A 17 6.10 8.78 7.16
C LEU A 17 6.78 9.16 8.48
N ASN A 18 6.19 8.81 9.61
CA ASN A 18 6.62 9.33 10.92
C ASN A 18 7.60 8.45 11.68
N ASP A 19 8.06 7.35 11.08
CA ASP A 19 8.79 6.36 11.84
C ASP A 19 10.19 6.17 11.26
N THR A 20 11.16 6.85 11.86
CA THR A 20 12.57 6.44 11.85
C THR A 20 12.68 4.92 12.07
N GLY A 21 11.80 4.35 12.91
CA GLY A 21 11.64 2.92 13.08
C GLY A 21 11.17 2.19 11.82
N PHE A 22 10.26 2.72 11.00
CA PHE A 22 9.88 2.04 9.75
C PHE A 22 11.06 1.96 8.78
N ARG A 23 11.77 3.08 8.56
CA ARG A 23 12.89 3.13 7.61
C ARG A 23 14.10 2.31 8.07
N TRP A 24 14.43 2.35 9.36
CA TRP A 24 15.67 1.77 9.89
C TRP A 24 15.48 0.44 10.62
N ILE A 25 14.26 0.08 11.00
CA ILE A 25 13.96 -1.16 11.74
C ILE A 25 13.03 -2.05 10.91
N VAL A 26 11.82 -1.58 10.59
CA VAL A 26 10.79 -2.41 9.94
C VAL A 26 11.22 -2.81 8.53
N ARG A 27 11.70 -1.88 7.71
CA ARG A 27 12.11 -2.16 6.33
C ARG A 27 13.29 -3.14 6.28
N PRO A 28 14.42 -2.95 7.00
CA PRO A 28 15.49 -3.94 7.06
C PRO A 28 15.02 -5.29 7.60
N LEU A 29 14.18 -5.31 8.64
CA LEU A 29 13.60 -6.55 9.18
C LEU A 29 12.77 -7.29 8.13
N CYS A 30 11.94 -6.59 7.37
CA CYS A 30 11.15 -7.18 6.28
C CYS A 30 12.05 -7.73 5.16
N LEU A 31 13.15 -7.03 4.84
CA LEU A 31 14.13 -7.51 3.87
C LEU A 31 14.88 -8.76 4.36
N LEU A 32 15.24 -8.79 5.66
CA LEU A 32 15.91 -9.93 6.30
C LEU A 32 14.98 -11.15 6.41
N LEU A 33 13.71 -10.95 6.76
CA LEU A 33 12.67 -12.01 6.78
C LEU A 33 12.47 -12.66 5.40
N GLY A 34 12.84 -11.98 4.31
CA GLY A 34 12.83 -12.54 2.96
C GLY A 34 14.01 -13.45 2.63
N ARG A 35 15.03 -13.57 3.50
CA ARG A 35 16.30 -14.26 3.22
C ARG A 35 16.57 -15.41 4.21
N PRO A 36 16.96 -16.60 3.75
CA PRO A 36 17.52 -17.64 4.63
C PRO A 36 18.85 -17.16 5.26
N PRO A 37 19.20 -17.59 6.50
CA PRO A 37 18.41 -18.41 7.42
C PRO A 37 17.40 -17.61 8.26
N TRP A 38 17.44 -16.28 8.19
CA TRP A 38 16.63 -15.36 9.02
C TRP A 38 15.13 -15.56 8.88
N LYS A 39 14.68 -15.92 7.67
CA LYS A 39 13.28 -16.32 7.42
C LYS A 39 12.81 -17.41 8.39
N ALA A 40 13.60 -18.46 8.58
CA ALA A 40 13.25 -19.56 9.46
C ALA A 40 13.33 -19.15 10.93
N ALA A 41 14.37 -18.41 11.30
CA ALA A 41 14.61 -17.98 12.68
C ALA A 41 13.57 -16.96 13.19
N LEU A 42 13.19 -15.98 12.35
CA LEU A 42 12.37 -14.84 12.76
C LEU A 42 10.91 -14.93 12.28
N GLY A 43 10.60 -15.82 11.33
CA GLY A 43 9.28 -15.91 10.73
C GLY A 43 8.16 -16.22 11.73
N GLY A 44 8.43 -17.07 12.73
CA GLY A 44 7.46 -17.39 13.78
C GLY A 44 7.20 -16.23 14.75
N LEU A 45 8.25 -15.48 15.10
CA LEU A 45 8.13 -14.30 15.95
C LEU A 45 7.36 -13.18 15.24
N ALA A 46 7.70 -12.94 13.97
CA ALA A 46 7.01 -11.98 13.12
C ALA A 46 5.52 -12.34 13.01
N GLU A 47 5.19 -13.57 12.64
CA GLU A 47 3.81 -14.05 12.54
C GLU A 47 3.02 -13.84 13.85
N ALA A 48 3.61 -14.22 14.99
CA ALA A 48 2.97 -14.05 16.29
C ALA A 48 2.72 -12.57 16.61
N TRP A 49 3.69 -11.70 16.33
CA TRP A 49 3.54 -10.26 16.51
C TRP A 49 2.42 -9.68 15.62
N PHE A 50 2.37 -10.03 14.34
CA PHE A 50 1.31 -9.56 13.44
C PHE A 50 -0.10 -9.99 13.88
N LYS A 51 -0.26 -11.27 14.25
CA LYS A 51 -1.56 -11.81 14.65
C LYS A 51 -2.02 -11.31 16.02
N ARG A 52 -1.08 -11.11 16.97
CA ARG A 52 -1.42 -10.77 18.36
C ARG A 52 -1.40 -9.28 18.64
N VAL A 53 -0.48 -8.53 18.02
CA VAL A 53 -0.30 -7.09 18.27
C VAL A 53 -1.00 -6.25 17.21
N LEU A 54 -0.87 -6.62 15.94
CA LEU A 54 -1.46 -5.87 14.83
C LEU A 54 -2.84 -6.38 14.38
N GLY A 55 -3.37 -7.41 15.06
CA GLY A 55 -4.75 -7.89 14.87
C GLY A 55 -5.01 -8.59 13.53
N PHE A 56 -3.97 -9.10 12.86
CA PHE A 56 -4.16 -9.83 11.60
C PHE A 56 -4.98 -11.12 11.81
N PRO A 57 -5.87 -11.50 10.86
CA PRO A 57 -6.68 -12.70 11.02
C PRO A 57 -5.82 -13.96 11.21
N ARG A 58 -6.27 -14.85 12.09
CA ARG A 58 -5.53 -16.10 12.41
C ARG A 58 -5.30 -16.99 11.20
N GLY A 59 -6.22 -16.94 10.23
CA GLY A 59 -6.18 -17.71 8.98
C GLY A 59 -5.14 -17.22 7.97
N VAL A 60 -4.57 -16.02 8.13
CA VAL A 60 -3.50 -15.53 7.24
C VAL A 60 -2.26 -16.38 7.49
N SER A 61 -1.75 -17.01 6.43
CA SER A 61 -0.56 -17.82 6.45
C SER A 61 0.70 -16.96 6.62
N ARG A 62 1.78 -17.58 7.12
CA ARG A 62 3.09 -16.92 7.18
C ARG A 62 3.57 -16.44 5.80
N ALA A 63 3.32 -17.23 4.76
CA ALA A 63 3.72 -16.89 3.40
C ALA A 63 3.03 -15.62 2.89
N GLU A 64 1.74 -15.45 3.21
CA GLU A 64 0.99 -14.22 2.88
C GLU A 64 1.52 -13.01 3.64
N LEU A 65 1.81 -13.16 4.94
CA LEU A 65 2.45 -12.09 5.71
C LEU A 65 3.80 -11.71 5.08
N GLU A 66 4.68 -12.68 4.83
CA GLU A 66 5.99 -12.43 4.20
C GLU A 66 5.86 -11.75 2.82
N TRP A 67 4.85 -12.14 2.03
CA TRP A 67 4.59 -11.52 0.74
C TRP A 67 4.20 -10.04 0.89
N VAL A 68 3.25 -9.71 1.77
CA VAL A 68 2.85 -8.31 2.04
C VAL A 68 4.04 -7.48 2.52
N HIS A 69 4.84 -8.00 3.46
CA HIS A 69 5.97 -7.28 4.02
C HIS A 69 7.05 -6.96 3.00
N ARG A 70 7.36 -7.90 2.11
CA ARG A 70 8.30 -7.65 1.02
C ARG A 70 7.79 -6.55 0.10
N ARG A 71 6.50 -6.57 -0.25
CA ARG A 71 5.90 -5.51 -1.08
C ARG A 71 5.98 -4.15 -0.41
N VAL A 72 5.59 -4.06 0.86
CA VAL A 72 5.66 -2.82 1.64
C VAL A 72 7.10 -2.30 1.78
N ALA A 73 8.06 -3.19 2.04
CA ALA A 73 9.47 -2.81 2.15
C ALA A 73 10.11 -2.36 0.83
N TRP A 74 9.52 -2.77 -0.30
CA TRP A 74 9.98 -2.45 -1.65
C TRP A 74 9.18 -1.32 -2.30
N LEU A 75 8.23 -0.71 -1.59
CA LEU A 75 7.52 0.45 -2.10
C LEU A 75 8.52 1.59 -2.34
N ASP A 76 8.61 1.97 -3.61
CA ASP A 76 9.29 3.17 -4.07
C ASP A 76 8.22 4.15 -4.56
N PHE A 77 7.94 5.13 -3.72
CA PHE A 77 6.92 6.13 -3.97
C PHE A 77 7.30 7.08 -5.13
N ALA A 78 8.59 7.34 -5.31
CA ALA A 78 9.07 8.17 -6.41
C ALA A 78 8.93 7.43 -7.75
N ALA A 79 9.28 6.14 -7.77
CA ALA A 79 9.03 5.29 -8.94
C ALA A 79 7.52 5.17 -9.24
N ALA A 80 6.69 4.97 -8.22
CA ALA A 80 5.23 4.92 -8.40
C ALA A 80 4.64 6.23 -8.95
N GLU A 81 5.14 7.39 -8.51
CA GLU A 81 4.76 8.69 -9.08
C GLU A 81 5.21 8.83 -10.54
N ALA A 82 6.43 8.40 -10.86
CA ALA A 82 6.95 8.41 -12.22
C ALA A 82 6.13 7.49 -13.15
N ASP A 83 5.80 6.29 -12.68
CA ASP A 83 4.96 5.33 -13.41
C ASP A 83 3.56 5.90 -13.64
N ALA A 84 2.95 6.52 -12.62
CA ALA A 84 1.66 7.20 -12.75
C ALA A 84 1.71 8.33 -13.78
N ARG A 85 2.81 9.09 -13.82
CA ARG A 85 3.06 10.15 -14.82
C ARG A 85 3.25 9.63 -16.24
N ALA A 86 3.82 8.45 -16.37
CA ALA A 86 4.09 7.82 -17.66
C ALA A 86 2.86 7.12 -18.26
N LEU A 87 1.75 7.00 -17.51
CA LEU A 87 0.53 6.38 -18.00
C LEU A 87 -0.02 7.12 -19.22
N ARG A 88 -0.36 6.35 -20.26
CA ARG A 88 -0.97 6.84 -21.52
C ARG A 88 -2.38 6.31 -21.75
N ALA A 89 -2.78 5.29 -21.02
CA ALA A 89 -4.11 4.69 -21.16
C ALA A 89 -5.11 5.39 -20.22
N PRO A 90 -6.41 5.48 -20.59
CA PRO A 90 -7.45 5.99 -19.69
C PRO A 90 -7.44 5.26 -18.34
N VAL A 91 -7.51 6.03 -17.25
CA VAL A 91 -7.41 5.51 -15.87
C VAL A 91 -8.72 5.72 -15.12
N LEU A 92 -9.39 4.66 -14.69
CA LEU A 92 -10.41 4.75 -13.65
C LEU A 92 -9.69 4.87 -12.31
N HIS A 93 -9.94 5.95 -11.56
CA HIS A 93 -9.43 6.12 -10.20
C HIS A 93 -10.61 6.24 -9.23
N ALA A 94 -10.71 5.30 -8.29
CA ALA A 94 -11.88 5.18 -7.43
C ALA A 94 -11.52 4.86 -5.97
N PHE A 95 -12.10 5.60 -5.01
CA PHE A 95 -11.87 5.40 -3.58
C PHE A 95 -13.06 5.88 -2.72
N ALA A 96 -13.15 5.39 -1.47
CA ALA A 96 -14.12 5.86 -0.48
C ALA A 96 -13.46 6.84 0.51
N ARG A 97 -14.18 7.90 0.88
CA ARG A 97 -13.67 8.94 1.80
C ARG A 97 -13.64 8.49 3.25
N ASP A 98 -14.34 7.42 3.60
CA ASP A 98 -14.37 6.81 4.93
C ASP A 98 -13.42 5.59 5.07
N ASP A 99 -12.51 5.40 4.12
CA ASP A 99 -11.51 4.33 4.18
C ASP A 99 -10.63 4.48 5.43
N ALA A 100 -10.75 3.52 6.35
CA ALA A 100 -10.00 3.49 7.60
C ALA A 100 -8.52 3.09 7.42
N LEU A 101 -8.18 2.48 6.28
CA LEU A 101 -6.84 1.99 5.95
C LEU A 101 -6.05 2.98 5.10
N ILE A 102 -6.73 3.69 4.19
CA ILE A 102 -6.10 4.70 3.32
C ILE A 102 -6.64 6.09 3.65
N GLN A 103 -5.75 6.99 4.07
CA GLN A 103 -6.09 8.39 4.28
C GLN A 103 -6.69 9.01 3.01
N PRO A 104 -7.86 9.68 3.09
CA PRO A 104 -8.49 10.32 1.92
C PRO A 104 -7.57 11.33 1.22
N GLY A 105 -6.75 12.05 1.99
CA GLY A 105 -5.77 12.99 1.45
C GLY A 105 -4.77 12.33 0.51
N LYS A 106 -4.41 11.06 0.76
CA LYS A 106 -3.46 10.32 -0.07
C LYS A 106 -4.07 9.97 -1.42
N ALA A 107 -5.30 9.47 -1.46
CA ALA A 107 -6.01 9.20 -2.71
C ALA A 107 -6.16 10.48 -3.57
N MET A 108 -6.33 11.64 -2.93
CA MET A 108 -6.35 12.93 -3.61
C MET A 108 -4.99 13.33 -4.19
N GLU A 109 -3.87 12.98 -3.54
CA GLU A 109 -2.53 13.23 -4.08
C GLU A 109 -2.29 12.45 -5.37
N LEU A 110 -2.61 11.15 -5.41
CA LEU A 110 -2.52 10.36 -6.64
C LEU A 110 -3.45 10.90 -7.73
N ARG A 111 -4.69 11.28 -7.39
CA ARG A 111 -5.61 11.92 -8.34
C ARG A 111 -4.99 13.15 -8.99
N ARG A 112 -4.36 14.04 -8.22
CA ARG A 112 -3.68 15.24 -8.78
C ARG A 112 -2.56 14.87 -9.75
N VAL A 113 -1.79 13.82 -9.45
CA VAL A 113 -0.76 13.31 -10.38
C VAL A 113 -1.41 12.84 -11.67
N LEU A 114 -2.43 11.99 -11.60
CA LEU A 114 -3.14 11.47 -12.77
C LEU A 114 -3.80 12.58 -13.61
N ASP A 115 -4.37 13.61 -12.98
CA ASP A 115 -5.01 14.73 -13.67
C ASP A 115 -4.00 15.63 -14.39
N ALA A 116 -2.75 15.68 -13.92
CA ALA A 116 -1.66 16.38 -14.60
C ALA A 116 -1.13 15.61 -15.83
N CYS A 117 -1.42 14.31 -15.96
CA CYS A 117 -0.91 13.47 -17.04
C CYS A 117 -1.72 13.64 -18.33
N ALA A 118 -1.18 13.18 -19.46
CA ALA A 118 -1.90 13.15 -20.74
C ALA A 118 -3.04 12.12 -20.76
N ALA A 119 -2.99 11.09 -19.90
CA ALA A 119 -4.02 10.06 -19.74
C ALA A 119 -5.29 10.54 -18.98
N ARG A 120 -5.78 11.74 -19.32
CA ARG A 120 -6.89 12.41 -18.61
C ARG A 120 -8.25 11.72 -18.78
N ASP A 121 -8.41 10.88 -19.78
CA ASP A 121 -9.72 10.44 -20.28
C ASP A 121 -10.41 9.34 -19.46
N GLY A 122 -10.06 9.17 -18.19
CA GLY A 122 -10.63 8.13 -17.33
C GLY A 122 -11.47 8.67 -16.17
N PRO A 123 -12.50 7.95 -15.70
CA PRO A 123 -13.36 8.44 -14.62
C PRO A 123 -12.61 8.62 -13.29
N ARG A 124 -13.05 9.60 -12.50
CA ARG A 124 -12.62 9.82 -11.11
C ARG A 124 -13.83 9.69 -10.21
N LEU A 125 -13.88 8.62 -9.41
CA LEU A 125 -15.01 8.33 -8.54
C LEU A 125 -14.57 8.47 -7.08
N ASP A 126 -15.26 9.31 -6.34
CA ASP A 126 -15.06 9.46 -4.90
C ASP A 126 -16.38 9.23 -4.19
N TRP A 127 -16.46 8.13 -3.43
CA TRP A 127 -17.66 7.80 -2.67
C TRP A 127 -17.60 8.40 -1.26
N PRO A 128 -18.71 8.97 -0.75
CA PRO A 128 -18.76 9.43 0.64
C PRO A 128 -18.49 8.30 1.63
N SER A 129 -18.93 7.08 1.32
CA SER A 129 -18.77 5.89 2.14
C SER A 129 -18.51 4.62 1.32
N GLY A 130 -17.94 3.59 1.95
CA GLY A 130 -17.64 2.29 1.33
C GLY A 130 -16.51 1.52 2.02
N GLY A 131 -15.63 2.21 2.73
CA GLY A 131 -14.44 1.62 3.36
C GLY A 131 -13.34 1.25 2.36
N HIS A 132 -12.39 0.42 2.79
CA HIS A 132 -11.21 0.06 1.98
C HIS A 132 -11.53 -0.85 0.79
N ASN A 133 -12.49 -1.76 0.99
CA ASN A 133 -12.91 -2.67 -0.06
C ASN A 133 -14.11 -2.04 -0.77
N VAL A 134 -13.91 -1.58 -2.01
CA VAL A 134 -14.99 -1.11 -2.90
C VAL A 134 -16.00 -2.24 -3.22
N GLN A 135 -15.72 -3.47 -2.76
CA GLN A 135 -16.66 -4.59 -2.70
C GLN A 135 -17.54 -4.49 -1.45
N LYS A 136 -18.64 -3.73 -1.54
CA LYS A 136 -19.86 -4.02 -0.79
C LYS A 136 -21.05 -3.94 -1.72
#